data_AF-A0AA42PHV7-F1
#
_entry.id   AF-A0AA42PHV7-F1
#
_cell.length_a   1.000
_cell.length_b   1.000
_cell.length_c   1.000
_cell.angle_alpha   90.00
_cell.angle_beta   90.00
_cell.angle_gamma   90.00
#
_symmetry.space_group_name_H-M   'P 1'
#
loop_
_entity.id
_entity.type
_entity.pdbx_description
1 polymer ?
#
loop_
_entity_poly.entity_id
_entity_poly.type
_entity_poly.pdbx_seq_one_letter_code
_entity_poly.pdbx_strand_id
1 'polypeptide(L)'
;MDRLKNVVELSVRIRPVGLALAALYAASCLASRQFSLDQFFLPAGIRVAALLIVPIRLWPYLLLGEYAYFATLRIPMIDSYGLAWVILASTLLMPMAMLVVYLHRMRMPSEAATGLWLLSLIFGTALFVPGLNLGISYVLWSNPPPSNLLDAVDRTIFGHFAAIITLVPLAFLWARRHADPEWSTRFALPTVAAILVMLILGLGMQLTASSAHTTRTHLVLLAALPAIALTFMHGWRGAAIAIPLLNLPLHGATPSTGLPSSFDLGTFATQQNMAVMSVALLALGSSISYHHQRARSRGLAEETTLRLTRSSHQTSERELRQRATHLKHLGEGMDSSLNEMVSWLRAQGHHAVANSLQHACSVHSRLFREQASLVYPTGLEQVGLYIALQAGGACEIWNSTHRVTPPRLAGNPCLLTVDLQLAIYRTLIEAVSLLLELESGQVRVRARSGRAGDRRGIVVVVGLLDRSCTLSAGTAHQAVERLSGRMLAYGGALRCRGNRLRLVLHEPAVHASQAAA
;
A
#
# COMPACT_ATOMS: atom_id res chain seq x y z
N MET A 1 4.17 32.18 -3.98
CA MET A 1 3.45 33.46 -3.71
C MET A 1 2.07 33.51 -4.37
N ASP A 2 1.81 32.81 -5.47
CA ASP A 2 0.48 32.80 -6.11
C ASP A 2 -0.64 32.12 -5.30
N ARG A 3 -0.32 31.17 -4.40
CA ARG A 3 -1.31 30.60 -3.46
C ARG A 3 -1.75 31.58 -2.37
N LEU A 4 -0.95 32.60 -2.04
CA LEU A 4 -1.30 33.63 -1.05
C LEU A 4 -2.19 34.71 -1.67
N LYS A 5 -1.99 35.05 -2.95
CA LYS A 5 -2.86 36.00 -3.67
C LYS A 5 -4.31 35.52 -3.74
N ASN A 6 -4.53 34.22 -3.95
CA ASN A 6 -5.86 33.61 -3.94
C ASN A 6 -6.50 33.48 -2.54
N VAL A 7 -5.78 33.77 -1.45
CA VAL A 7 -6.32 33.80 -0.08
C VAL A 7 -6.80 35.21 0.30
N VAL A 8 -6.31 36.24 -0.39
CA VAL A 8 -6.60 37.66 -0.07
C VAL A 8 -7.75 38.24 -0.91
N GLU A 9 -8.14 37.61 -2.03
CA GLU A 9 -9.42 37.90 -2.69
C GLU A 9 -10.61 37.33 -1.90
N LEU A 10 -10.81 37.87 -0.69
CA LEU A 10 -12.04 37.76 0.09
C LEU A 10 -13.14 38.57 -0.62
N SER A 11 -13.61 38.06 -1.76
CA SER A 11 -14.97 38.37 -2.20
C SER A 11 -15.93 37.68 -1.23
N VAL A 12 -16.18 38.32 -0.09
CA VAL A 12 -17.21 37.91 0.88
C VAL A 12 -18.58 38.15 0.23
N ARG A 13 -18.92 37.37 -0.79
CA ARG A 13 -20.32 37.18 -1.15
C ARG A 13 -20.94 36.45 0.02
N ILE A 14 -21.71 37.19 0.82
CA ILE A 14 -22.49 36.66 1.93
C ILE A 14 -23.42 35.61 1.33
N ARG A 15 -23.07 34.33 1.51
CA ARG A 15 -23.91 33.22 1.07
C ARG A 15 -24.82 32.87 2.26
N PRO A 16 -26.14 32.71 2.07
CA PRO A 16 -27.05 32.32 3.15
C PRO A 16 -26.61 30.99 3.81
N VAL A 17 -25.99 30.11 3.02
CA VAL A 17 -25.37 28.86 3.49
C VAL A 17 -24.27 29.09 4.53
N GLY A 18 -23.47 30.15 4.40
CA GLY A 18 -22.42 30.49 5.37
C GLY A 18 -22.99 30.98 6.69
N LEU A 19 -24.06 31.79 6.66
CA LEU A 19 -24.75 32.23 7.88
C LEU A 19 -25.45 31.06 8.59
N ALA A 20 -26.09 30.17 7.84
CA ALA A 20 -26.64 28.93 8.40
C ALA A 20 -25.56 28.06 9.06
N LEU A 21 -24.37 27.96 8.45
CA LEU A 21 -23.23 27.27 9.04
C LEU A 21 -22.76 27.91 10.35
N ALA A 22 -22.67 29.25 10.39
CA ALA A 22 -22.31 30.00 11.61
C ALA A 22 -23.31 29.75 12.75
N ALA A 23 -24.61 29.81 12.44
CA ALA A 23 -25.69 29.55 13.39
C ALA A 23 -25.68 28.10 13.88
N LEU A 24 -25.52 27.12 12.98
CA LEU A 24 -25.42 25.70 13.32
C LEU A 24 -24.21 25.41 14.22
N TYR A 25 -23.06 26.02 13.91
CA TYR A 25 -21.85 25.91 14.73
C TYR A 25 -22.07 26.49 16.13
N ALA A 26 -22.60 27.71 16.23
CA ALA A 26 -22.90 28.34 17.51
C ALA A 26 -23.90 27.52 18.34
N ALA A 27 -24.98 27.03 17.72
CA ALA A 27 -25.96 26.17 18.37
C ALA A 27 -25.35 24.85 18.87
N SER A 28 -24.46 24.24 18.07
CA SER A 28 -23.75 23.02 18.46
C SER A 28 -22.85 23.25 19.67
N CYS A 29 -22.12 24.38 19.71
CA CYS A 29 -21.31 24.77 20.85
C CYS A 29 -22.15 25.04 22.10
N LEU A 30 -23.28 25.75 21.97
CA LEU A 30 -24.21 26.02 23.08
C LEU A 30 -24.83 24.74 23.65
N ALA A 31 -25.32 23.85 22.79
CA ALA A 31 -25.86 22.57 23.20
C ALA A 31 -24.79 21.72 23.91
N SER A 32 -23.59 21.63 23.32
CA SER A 32 -22.48 20.87 23.91
C SER A 32 -22.01 21.43 25.25
N ARG A 33 -22.16 22.74 25.49
CA ARG A 33 -21.79 23.38 26.75
C ARG A 33 -22.64 22.89 27.92
N GLN A 34 -23.94 22.61 27.69
CA GLN A 34 -24.82 22.08 28.73
C GLN A 34 -24.38 20.70 29.24
N PHE A 35 -23.71 19.94 28.38
CA PHE A 35 -23.16 18.63 28.72
C PHE A 35 -21.67 18.68 29.09
N SER A 36 -21.02 19.85 29.09
CA SER A 36 -19.56 19.93 29.30
C SER A 36 -19.18 20.00 30.77
N LEU A 37 -18.16 19.25 31.15
CA LEU A 37 -17.50 19.33 32.46
C LEU A 37 -16.09 19.92 32.28
N ASP A 38 -15.45 20.37 33.35
CA ASP A 38 -14.04 20.83 33.28
C ASP A 38 -13.11 19.73 32.77
N GLN A 39 -13.41 18.48 33.12
CA GLN A 39 -12.67 17.28 32.70
C GLN A 39 -12.99 16.81 31.26
N PHE A 40 -14.00 17.40 30.60
CA PHE A 40 -14.39 17.06 29.22
C PHE A 40 -15.10 18.24 28.54
N PHE A 41 -14.32 19.13 27.94
CA PHE A 41 -14.83 20.37 27.35
C PHE A 41 -15.19 20.18 25.87
N LEU A 42 -16.40 19.65 25.64
CA LEU A 42 -16.90 19.24 24.33
C LEU A 42 -16.81 20.33 23.22
N PRO A 43 -17.06 21.64 23.49
CA PRO A 43 -16.89 22.70 22.49
C PRO A 43 -15.49 22.75 21.87
N ALA A 44 -14.42 22.38 22.59
CA ALA A 44 -13.08 22.35 22.02
C ALA A 44 -12.93 21.28 20.92
N GLY A 45 -13.51 20.10 21.13
CA GLY A 45 -13.54 19.06 20.11
C GLY A 45 -14.37 19.46 18.89
N ILE A 46 -15.53 20.09 19.10
CA ILE A 46 -16.40 20.60 18.01
C ILE A 46 -15.67 21.66 17.19
N ARG A 47 -14.93 22.58 17.83
CA ARG A 47 -14.14 23.61 17.16
C ARG A 47 -13.14 23.00 16.17
N VAL A 48 -12.32 22.05 16.63
CA VAL A 48 -11.30 21.43 15.77
C VAL A 48 -11.94 20.53 14.71
N ALA A 49 -13.00 19.79 15.06
CA ALA A 49 -13.77 18.97 14.12
C ALA A 49 -14.39 19.81 12.99
N ALA A 50 -15.01 20.95 13.31
CA ALA A 50 -15.59 21.87 12.33
C ALA A 50 -14.52 22.42 11.39
N LEU A 51 -13.36 22.83 11.92
CA LEU A 51 -12.23 23.30 11.12
C LEU A 51 -11.68 22.23 10.17
N LEU A 52 -11.78 20.94 10.53
CA LEU A 52 -11.35 19.80 9.70
C LEU A 52 -12.37 19.37 8.65
N ILE A 53 -13.67 19.52 8.89
CA ILE A 53 -14.73 19.15 7.93
C ILE A 53 -14.96 20.29 6.93
N VAL A 54 -14.95 21.54 7.41
CA VAL A 54 -15.30 22.71 6.61
C VAL A 54 -14.12 23.16 5.74
N PRO A 55 -14.34 23.50 4.45
CA PRO A 55 -13.29 24.03 3.58
C PRO A 55 -12.83 25.41 4.07
N ILE A 56 -11.54 25.73 3.85
CA ILE A 56 -10.88 26.95 4.36
C ILE A 56 -11.63 28.24 3.96
N ARG A 57 -12.27 28.24 2.79
CA ARG A 57 -13.06 29.38 2.26
C ARG A 57 -14.24 29.77 3.15
N LEU A 58 -14.75 28.84 3.97
CA LEU A 58 -15.91 29.07 4.85
C LEU A 58 -15.50 29.29 6.32
N TRP A 59 -14.20 29.27 6.64
CA TRP A 59 -13.71 29.52 7.99
C TRP A 59 -14.14 30.87 8.59
N PRO A 60 -14.24 31.99 7.83
CA PRO A 60 -14.75 33.24 8.37
C PRO A 60 -16.16 33.13 8.98
N TYR A 61 -17.01 32.25 8.44
CA TYR A 61 -18.34 32.00 8.99
C TYR A 61 -18.28 31.21 10.31
N LEU A 62 -17.34 30.27 10.45
CA LEU A 62 -17.10 29.59 11.74
C LEU A 62 -16.57 30.57 12.79
N LEU A 63 -15.72 31.52 12.41
CA LEU A 63 -15.25 32.59 13.29
C LEU A 63 -16.41 33.45 13.81
N LEU A 64 -17.34 33.82 12.91
CA LEU A 64 -18.55 34.55 13.28
C LEU A 64 -19.41 33.78 14.28
N GLY A 65 -19.62 32.48 14.04
CA GLY A 65 -20.35 31.61 14.96
C GLY A 65 -19.68 31.47 16.33
N GLU A 66 -18.35 31.41 16.36
CA GLU A 66 -17.57 31.40 17.62
C GLU A 66 -17.76 32.69 18.41
N TYR A 67 -17.73 33.85 17.74
CA TYR A 67 -17.95 35.12 18.42
C TYR A 67 -19.35 35.23 18.99
N ALA A 68 -20.37 34.75 18.28
CA ALA A 68 -21.73 34.65 18.81
C ALA A 68 -21.80 33.73 20.04
N TYR A 69 -21.15 32.56 19.99
CA TYR A 69 -21.05 31.66 21.14
C TYR A 69 -20.34 32.31 22.34
N PHE A 70 -19.15 32.89 22.14
CA PHE A 70 -18.40 33.52 23.23
C PHE A 70 -19.09 34.75 23.82
N ALA A 71 -19.84 35.51 23.02
CA ALA A 71 -20.64 36.63 23.53
C ALA A 71 -21.58 36.17 24.65
N THR A 72 -22.28 35.05 24.45
CA THR A 72 -23.21 34.53 25.47
C THR A 72 -22.53 34.10 26.77
N LEU A 73 -21.28 33.61 26.69
CA LEU A 73 -20.54 33.08 27.85
C LEU A 73 -19.69 34.13 28.57
N ARG A 74 -19.15 35.11 27.84
CA ARG A 74 -18.11 36.02 28.37
C ARG A 74 -18.61 37.41 28.67
N ILE A 75 -19.68 37.87 28.04
CA ILE A 75 -20.31 39.16 28.39
C ILE A 75 -20.75 39.18 29.87
N PRO A 76 -21.34 38.12 30.44
CA PRO A 76 -21.66 38.10 31.87
C PRO A 76 -20.44 38.12 32.80
N MET A 77 -19.23 37.91 32.28
CA MET A 77 -17.99 37.86 33.06
C MET A 77 -17.18 39.17 33.00
N ILE A 78 -17.73 40.24 32.39
CA ILE A 78 -17.07 41.55 32.29
C ILE A 78 -16.71 42.07 33.68
N ASP A 79 -17.59 41.92 34.66
CA ASP A 79 -17.37 42.45 36.02
C ASP A 79 -16.25 41.71 36.76
N SER A 80 -15.91 40.48 36.35
CA SER A 80 -14.89 39.64 37.02
C SER A 80 -13.50 39.71 36.37
N TYR A 81 -13.44 39.82 35.04
CA TYR A 81 -12.18 39.77 34.27
C TYR A 81 -11.89 41.03 33.45
N GLY A 82 -12.82 41.97 33.41
CA GLY A 82 -12.72 43.20 32.63
C GLY A 82 -12.98 43.03 31.14
N LEU A 83 -13.29 44.16 30.50
CA LEU A 83 -13.63 44.22 29.07
C LEU A 83 -12.46 43.80 28.16
N ALA A 84 -11.22 44.10 28.55
CA ALA A 84 -10.03 43.71 27.80
C ALA A 84 -9.89 42.19 27.66
N TRP A 85 -10.20 41.43 28.73
CA TRP A 85 -10.18 39.97 28.70
C TRP A 85 -11.25 39.42 27.75
N VAL A 86 -12.47 39.96 27.83
CA VAL A 86 -13.58 39.52 26.96
C VAL A 86 -13.24 39.70 25.49
N ILE A 87 -12.64 40.83 25.11
CA ILE A 87 -12.22 41.07 23.73
C ILE A 87 -11.07 40.14 23.33
N LEU A 88 -9.98 40.13 24.10
CA LEU A 88 -8.74 39.44 23.69
C LEU A 88 -8.92 37.92 23.71
N ALA A 89 -9.54 37.36 24.74
CA ALA A 89 -9.83 35.93 24.80
C ALA A 89 -10.84 35.52 23.71
N SER A 90 -11.80 36.37 23.33
CA SER A 90 -12.80 35.98 22.30
C SER A 90 -12.26 36.06 20.89
N THR A 91 -11.48 37.09 20.61
CA THR A 91 -10.93 37.31 19.28
C THR A 91 -9.81 36.35 18.93
N LEU A 92 -8.98 35.93 19.91
CA LEU A 92 -7.72 35.24 19.63
C LEU A 92 -7.80 33.70 19.68
N LEU A 93 -8.78 33.12 20.39
CA LEU A 93 -8.88 31.66 20.57
C LEU A 93 -9.12 30.87 19.27
N MET A 94 -10.10 31.31 18.47
CA MET A 94 -10.42 30.62 17.20
C MET A 94 -9.32 30.82 16.14
N PRO A 95 -8.74 32.02 15.94
CA PRO A 95 -7.58 32.17 15.07
C PRO A 95 -6.39 31.27 15.42
N MET A 96 -6.12 31.03 16.71
CA MET A 96 -5.10 30.07 17.12
C MET A 96 -5.44 28.64 16.69
N ALA A 97 -6.68 28.20 16.91
CA ALA A 97 -7.15 26.89 16.44
C ALA A 97 -7.06 26.77 14.92
N MET A 98 -7.46 27.82 14.20
CA MET A 98 -7.35 27.93 12.75
C MET A 98 -5.90 27.81 12.28
N LEU A 99 -4.96 28.51 12.93
CA LEU A 99 -3.53 28.47 12.60
C LEU A 99 -2.98 27.05 12.76
N VAL A 100 -3.22 26.41 13.90
CA VAL A 100 -2.73 25.04 14.15
C VAL A 100 -3.30 24.05 13.13
N VAL A 101 -4.61 24.09 12.87
CA VAL A 101 -5.25 23.22 11.87
C VAL A 101 -4.76 23.53 10.45
N TYR A 102 -4.55 24.80 10.12
CA TYR A 102 -4.05 25.23 8.81
C TYR A 102 -2.64 24.70 8.54
N LEU A 103 -1.73 24.84 9.51
CA LEU A 103 -0.37 24.32 9.42
C LEU A 103 -0.35 22.80 9.26
N HIS A 104 -1.23 22.08 9.96
CA HIS A 104 -1.36 20.63 9.81
C HIS A 104 -1.95 20.25 8.45
N ARG A 105 -2.96 20.97 7.94
CA ARG A 105 -3.55 20.75 6.62
C ARG A 105 -2.57 20.97 5.47
N MET A 106 -1.56 21.83 5.64
CA MET A 106 -0.49 22.00 4.64
C MET A 106 0.37 20.75 4.46
N ARG A 107 0.49 19.92 5.50
CA ARG A 107 1.29 18.70 5.49
C ARG A 107 0.35 17.49 5.50
N MET A 108 -0.26 17.20 4.35
CA MET A 108 -1.15 16.03 4.23
C MET A 108 -0.35 14.74 4.46
N PRO A 109 -0.73 13.92 5.44
CA PRO A 109 -0.01 12.68 5.73
C PRO A 109 -0.37 11.58 4.73
N SER A 110 0.55 10.62 4.57
CA SER A 110 0.22 9.30 4.04
C SER A 110 -0.77 8.59 4.99
N GLU A 111 -1.55 7.61 4.50
CA GLU A 111 -2.44 6.83 5.37
C GLU A 111 -1.70 6.25 6.59
N ALA A 112 -0.49 5.74 6.37
CA ALA A 112 0.40 5.26 7.41
C ALA A 112 0.72 6.27 8.53
N ALA A 113 0.95 7.53 8.19
CA ALA A 113 1.31 8.57 9.15
C ALA A 113 0.09 9.31 9.74
N THR A 114 -1.12 8.91 9.34
CA THR A 114 -2.35 9.65 9.68
C THR A 114 -2.62 9.68 11.18
N GLY A 115 -2.43 8.56 11.91
CA GLY A 115 -2.66 8.55 13.36
C GLY A 115 -1.66 9.43 14.14
N LEU A 116 -0.37 9.39 13.82
CA LEU A 116 0.63 10.29 14.42
C LEU A 116 0.37 11.77 14.07
N TRP A 117 -0.03 12.05 12.82
CA TRP A 117 -0.42 13.39 12.41
C TRP A 117 -1.65 13.90 13.18
N LEU A 118 -2.66 13.03 13.39
CA LEU A 118 -3.83 13.34 14.22
C LEU A 118 -3.41 13.60 15.67
N LEU A 119 -2.55 12.77 16.25
CA LEU A 119 -2.03 13.00 17.60
C LEU A 119 -1.31 14.35 17.73
N SER A 120 -0.42 14.68 16.78
CA SER A 120 0.25 15.99 16.74
C SER A 120 -0.76 17.15 16.68
N LEU A 121 -1.81 17.02 15.85
CA LEU A 121 -2.87 18.02 15.75
C LEU A 121 -3.65 18.15 17.07
N ILE A 122 -4.00 17.02 17.69
CA ILE A 122 -4.73 16.97 18.95
C ILE A 122 -3.90 17.62 20.07
N PHE A 123 -2.63 17.21 20.24
CA PHE A 123 -1.74 17.78 21.25
C PHE A 123 -1.49 19.27 21.01
N GLY A 124 -1.23 19.68 19.77
CA GLY A 124 -1.00 21.08 19.43
C GLY A 124 -2.22 21.94 19.75
N THR A 125 -3.41 21.53 19.33
CA THR A 125 -4.64 22.28 19.61
C THR A 125 -5.01 22.30 21.09
N ALA A 126 -4.83 21.16 21.79
CA ALA A 126 -5.11 21.05 23.22
C ALA A 126 -4.10 21.82 24.10
N LEU A 127 -2.90 22.12 23.61
CA LEU A 127 -1.92 22.92 24.35
C LEU A 127 -2.06 24.41 24.04
N PHE A 128 -2.05 24.80 22.76
CA PHE A 128 -1.98 26.21 22.37
C PHE A 128 -3.27 26.98 22.62
N VAL A 129 -4.44 26.36 22.39
CA VAL A 129 -5.73 27.07 22.51
C VAL A 129 -6.08 27.37 23.98
N PRO A 130 -6.17 26.39 24.89
CA PRO A 130 -6.41 26.69 26.30
C PRO A 130 -5.21 27.36 26.97
N GLY A 131 -3.97 27.08 26.56
CA GLY A 131 -2.78 27.77 27.08
C GLY A 131 -2.81 29.27 26.82
N LEU A 132 -3.22 29.69 25.61
CA LEU A 132 -3.44 31.10 25.29
C LEU A 132 -4.57 31.71 26.12
N ASN A 133 -5.69 30.99 26.27
CA ASN A 133 -6.80 31.46 27.10
C ASN A 133 -6.38 31.65 28.57
N LEU A 134 -5.67 30.68 29.14
CA LEU A 134 -5.15 30.74 30.51
C LEU A 134 -4.10 31.84 30.68
N GLY A 135 -3.21 32.04 29.70
CA GLY A 135 -2.23 33.12 29.73
C GLY A 135 -2.89 34.50 29.73
N ILE A 136 -3.89 34.72 28.86
CA ILE A 136 -4.68 35.96 28.84
C ILE A 136 -5.43 36.14 30.16
N SER A 137 -6.08 35.08 30.65
CA SER A 137 -6.77 35.11 31.94
C SER A 137 -5.83 35.48 33.07
N TYR A 138 -4.66 34.85 33.18
CA TYR A 138 -3.70 35.09 34.25
C TYR A 138 -3.16 36.52 34.27
N VAL A 139 -2.82 37.07 33.10
CA VAL A 139 -2.28 38.44 32.99
C VAL A 139 -3.35 39.50 33.31
N LEU A 140 -4.62 39.23 32.99
CA LEU A 140 -5.72 40.19 33.15
C LEU A 140 -6.57 39.94 34.40
N TRP A 141 -6.27 38.91 35.19
CA TRP A 141 -7.07 38.57 36.38
C TRP A 141 -6.84 39.58 37.50
N SER A 142 -7.88 40.33 37.88
CA SER A 142 -7.78 41.31 38.96
C SER A 142 -7.73 40.68 40.37
N ASN A 143 -8.44 39.55 40.58
CA ASN A 143 -8.50 38.83 41.86
C ASN A 143 -8.43 37.30 41.63
N PRO A 144 -7.23 36.69 41.60
CA PRO A 144 -7.10 35.25 41.41
C PRO A 144 -7.54 34.47 42.66
N PRO A 145 -8.35 33.39 42.53
CA PRO A 145 -8.68 32.52 43.65
C PRO A 145 -7.42 31.77 44.15
N PRO A 146 -7.37 31.35 45.42
CA PRO A 146 -6.22 30.68 46.03
C PRO A 146 -5.96 29.25 45.50
N SER A 147 -6.63 28.83 44.43
CA SER A 147 -6.42 27.52 43.81
C SER A 147 -5.00 27.41 43.23
N ASN A 148 -4.35 26.27 43.41
CA ASN A 148 -3.08 25.95 42.77
C ASN A 148 -3.21 26.15 41.25
N LEU A 149 -2.44 27.09 40.69
CA LEU A 149 -2.43 27.36 39.25
C LEU A 149 -2.13 26.10 38.43
N LEU A 150 -1.30 25.20 38.96
CA LEU A 150 -0.96 23.93 38.34
C LEU A 150 -2.18 23.01 38.18
N ASP A 151 -3.05 22.92 39.19
CA ASP A 151 -4.25 22.08 39.14
C ASP A 151 -5.28 22.63 38.14
N ALA A 152 -5.41 23.96 38.06
CA ALA A 152 -6.28 24.61 37.09
C ALA A 152 -5.79 24.43 35.64
N VAL A 153 -4.47 24.52 35.43
CA VAL A 153 -3.82 24.29 34.14
C VAL A 153 -4.01 22.84 33.70
N ASP A 154 -3.71 21.88 34.57
CA ASP A 154 -3.85 20.44 34.28
C ASP A 154 -5.29 20.09 33.88
N ARG A 155 -6.26 20.48 34.72
CA ARG A 155 -7.69 20.19 34.48
C ARG A 155 -8.18 20.81 33.18
N THR A 156 -7.83 22.06 32.90
CA THR A 156 -8.28 22.76 31.69
C THR A 156 -7.69 22.15 30.42
N ILE A 157 -6.38 21.89 30.40
CA ILE A 157 -5.69 21.30 29.25
C ILE A 157 -6.20 19.88 29.03
N PHE A 158 -6.34 19.08 30.09
CA PHE A 158 -6.87 17.73 30.01
C PHE A 158 -8.28 17.69 29.42
N GLY A 159 -9.19 18.54 29.92
CA GLY A 159 -10.57 18.57 29.41
C GLY A 159 -10.68 18.96 27.95
N HIS A 160 -9.82 19.86 27.47
CA HIS A 160 -9.71 20.17 26.05
C HIS A 160 -9.15 18.98 25.26
N PHE A 161 -8.07 18.38 25.75
CA PHE A 161 -7.45 17.21 25.13
C PHE A 161 -8.43 16.06 24.96
N ALA A 162 -9.15 15.68 26.02
CA ALA A 162 -10.10 14.57 26.05
C ALA A 162 -11.25 14.77 25.03
N ALA A 163 -11.79 16.00 24.92
CA ALA A 163 -12.81 16.31 23.93
C ALA A 163 -12.27 16.29 22.48
N ILE A 164 -11.06 16.81 22.27
CA ILE A 164 -10.43 16.87 20.95
C ILE A 164 -10.07 15.47 20.45
N ILE A 165 -9.41 14.62 21.26
CA ILE A 165 -9.09 13.24 20.87
C ILE A 165 -10.35 12.40 20.59
N THR A 166 -11.46 12.75 21.22
CA THR A 166 -12.76 12.07 21.01
C THR A 166 -13.38 12.41 19.65
N LEU A 167 -13.41 13.69 19.28
CA LEU A 167 -14.15 14.12 18.08
C LEU A 167 -13.29 14.23 16.81
N VAL A 168 -12.00 14.59 16.95
CA VAL A 168 -11.14 14.90 15.79
C VAL A 168 -10.88 13.71 14.87
N PRO A 169 -10.51 12.51 15.37
CA PRO A 169 -10.30 11.35 14.50
C PRO A 169 -11.56 10.99 13.70
N LEU A 170 -12.73 11.06 14.33
CA LEU A 170 -14.01 10.78 13.69
C LEU A 170 -14.36 11.84 12.63
N ALA A 171 -14.14 13.12 12.95
CA ALA A 171 -14.35 14.22 12.01
C ALA A 171 -13.43 14.12 10.79
N PHE A 172 -12.17 13.71 11.01
CA PHE A 172 -11.21 13.47 9.92
C PHE A 172 -11.61 12.28 9.05
N LEU A 173 -12.08 11.18 9.66
CA LEU A 173 -12.64 10.04 8.94
C LEU A 173 -13.82 10.45 8.06
N TRP A 174 -14.74 11.26 8.59
CA TRP A 174 -15.88 11.80 7.85
C TRP A 174 -15.46 12.70 6.69
N ALA A 175 -14.48 13.58 6.92
CA ALA A 175 -13.94 14.46 5.88
C ALA A 175 -13.29 13.69 4.71
N ARG A 176 -12.79 12.48 4.97
CA ARG A 176 -12.15 11.60 3.97
C ARG A 176 -13.03 10.52 3.37
N ARG A 177 -14.33 10.48 3.71
CA ARG A 177 -15.26 9.40 3.27
C ARG A 177 -15.35 9.19 1.74
N HIS A 178 -14.99 10.19 0.94
CA HIS A 178 -15.06 10.14 -0.53
C HIS A 178 -13.69 9.95 -1.21
N ALA A 179 -12.58 9.97 -0.46
CA ALA A 179 -11.24 10.01 -1.02
C ALA A 179 -10.55 8.63 -1.09
N ASP A 180 -10.96 7.67 -0.25
CA ASP A 180 -10.24 6.41 -0.07
C ASP A 180 -11.01 5.20 -0.63
N PRO A 181 -10.31 4.16 -1.13
CA PRO A 181 -10.94 2.97 -1.72
C PRO A 181 -11.76 2.18 -0.68
N GLU A 182 -12.81 1.52 -1.19
CA GLU A 182 -13.84 0.77 -0.47
C GLU A 182 -13.35 -0.01 0.77
N TRP A 183 -14.14 0.07 1.85
CA TRP A 183 -13.98 -0.78 3.03
C TRP A 183 -13.98 -2.26 2.62
N SER A 184 -13.04 -3.03 3.18
CA SER A 184 -13.01 -4.47 2.98
C SER A 184 -14.31 -5.10 3.52
N THR A 185 -15.12 -5.63 2.61
CA THR A 185 -16.38 -6.33 2.95
C THR A 185 -16.17 -7.53 3.87
N ARG A 186 -14.93 -8.07 3.92
CA ARG A 186 -14.55 -9.21 4.76
C ARG A 186 -14.75 -8.95 6.26
N PHE A 187 -14.71 -7.69 6.68
CA PHE A 187 -14.80 -7.32 8.09
C PHE A 187 -16.14 -6.66 8.47
N ALA A 188 -17.10 -6.53 7.55
CA ALA A 188 -18.34 -5.81 7.80
C ALA A 188 -19.13 -6.37 9.01
N LEU A 189 -19.40 -7.67 9.03
CA LEU A 189 -20.13 -8.34 10.12
C LEU A 189 -19.43 -8.19 11.49
N PRO A 190 -18.14 -8.53 11.65
CA PRO A 190 -17.47 -8.35 12.94
C PRO A 190 -17.34 -6.87 13.36
N THR A 191 -17.32 -5.93 12.43
CA THR A 191 -17.32 -4.48 12.74
C THR A 191 -18.63 -4.06 13.40
N VAL A 192 -19.76 -4.46 12.79
CA VAL A 192 -21.09 -4.15 13.32
C VAL A 192 -21.28 -4.79 14.70
N ALA A 193 -20.84 -6.05 14.86
CA ALA A 193 -20.89 -6.73 16.15
C ALA A 193 -20.06 -6.00 17.22
N ALA A 194 -18.83 -5.58 16.91
CA ALA A 194 -17.98 -4.85 17.86
C ALA A 194 -18.59 -3.50 18.26
N ILE A 195 -19.14 -2.74 17.31
CA ILE A 195 -19.84 -1.47 17.60
C ILE A 195 -21.05 -1.72 18.49
N LEU A 196 -21.87 -2.73 18.18
CA LEU A 196 -23.05 -3.08 18.98
C LEU A 196 -22.67 -3.45 20.42
N VAL A 197 -21.63 -4.27 20.61
CA VAL A 197 -21.13 -4.63 21.95
C VAL A 197 -20.67 -3.39 22.71
N MET A 198 -19.93 -2.48 22.06
CA MET A 198 -19.51 -1.22 22.70
C MET A 198 -20.69 -0.34 23.11
N LEU A 199 -21.73 -0.26 22.27
CA LEU A 199 -22.95 0.48 22.58
C LEU A 199 -23.71 -0.13 23.77
N ILE A 200 -23.83 -1.46 23.82
CA ILE A 200 -24.47 -2.17 24.95
C ILE A 200 -23.69 -1.92 26.25
N LEU A 201 -22.37 -2.01 26.21
CA LEU A 201 -21.52 -1.73 27.38
C LEU A 201 -21.61 -0.25 27.80
N GLY A 202 -21.65 0.67 26.84
CA GLY A 202 -21.84 2.09 27.09
C GLY A 202 -23.21 2.41 27.72
N LEU A 203 -24.27 1.74 27.27
CA LEU A 203 -25.58 1.83 27.93
C LEU A 203 -25.53 1.27 29.36
N GLY A 204 -24.83 0.15 29.56
CA GLY A 204 -24.58 -0.42 30.88
C GLY A 204 -23.92 0.59 31.83
N MET A 205 -22.96 1.39 31.35
CA MET A 205 -22.34 2.44 32.17
C MET A 205 -23.34 3.50 32.63
N GLN A 206 -24.27 3.92 31.76
CA GLN A 206 -25.28 4.92 32.10
C GLN A 206 -26.31 4.40 33.12
N LEU A 207 -26.58 3.09 33.09
CA LEU A 207 -27.52 2.45 34.01
C LEU A 207 -26.91 2.11 35.38
N THR A 208 -25.58 2.16 35.52
CA THR A 208 -24.93 1.94 36.83
C THR A 208 -25.14 3.11 37.79
N ALA A 209 -25.45 2.80 39.05
CA ALA A 209 -25.63 3.79 40.11
C ALA A 209 -24.42 4.73 40.22
N SER A 210 -24.66 6.01 40.53
CA SER A 210 -23.66 7.09 40.59
C SER A 210 -22.49 6.83 41.56
N SER A 211 -22.67 5.97 42.56
CA SER A 211 -21.64 5.56 43.53
C SER A 211 -20.77 4.36 43.11
N ALA A 212 -21.15 3.62 42.06
CA ALA A 212 -20.47 2.38 41.65
C ALA A 212 -19.27 2.62 40.70
N HIS A 213 -18.26 3.37 41.16
CA HIS A 213 -17.09 3.75 40.35
C HIS A 213 -16.26 2.54 39.85
N THR A 214 -16.16 1.48 40.65
CA THR A 214 -15.43 0.25 40.31
C THR A 214 -16.11 -0.50 39.17
N THR A 215 -17.44 -0.67 39.23
CA THR A 215 -18.23 -1.33 38.19
C THR A 215 -18.10 -0.62 36.84
N ARG A 216 -18.15 0.72 36.83
CA ARG A 216 -17.91 1.49 35.59
C ARG A 216 -16.53 1.26 35.02
N THR A 217 -15.51 1.23 35.88
CA THR A 217 -14.13 0.96 35.45
C THR A 217 -14.01 -0.43 34.80
N HIS A 218 -14.66 -1.45 35.36
CA HIS A 218 -14.69 -2.79 34.74
C HIS A 218 -15.42 -2.80 33.38
N LEU A 219 -16.55 -2.10 33.26
CA LEU A 219 -17.27 -1.99 31.98
C LEU A 219 -16.42 -1.29 30.91
N VAL A 220 -15.66 -0.26 31.29
CA VAL A 220 -14.76 0.46 30.41
C VAL A 220 -13.62 -0.44 29.94
N LEU A 221 -13.01 -1.20 30.84
CA LEU A 221 -11.97 -2.17 30.50
C LEU A 221 -12.50 -3.26 29.55
N LEU A 222 -13.73 -3.72 29.76
CA LEU A 222 -14.39 -4.69 28.87
C LEU A 222 -14.66 -4.08 27.48
N ALA A 223 -15.08 -2.82 27.41
CA ALA A 223 -15.31 -2.10 26.16
C ALA A 223 -14.01 -1.80 25.39
N ALA A 224 -12.85 -1.83 26.05
CA ALA A 224 -11.56 -1.67 25.40
C ALA A 224 -11.20 -2.86 24.47
N LEU A 225 -11.67 -4.08 24.77
CA LEU A 225 -11.42 -5.26 23.93
C LEU A 225 -11.99 -5.12 22.50
N PRO A 226 -13.30 -4.84 22.31
CA PRO A 226 -13.83 -4.60 20.96
C PRO A 226 -13.24 -3.36 20.30
N ALA A 227 -12.83 -2.33 21.07
CA ALA A 227 -12.12 -1.17 20.54
C ALA A 227 -10.75 -1.54 19.93
N ILE A 228 -9.99 -2.39 20.64
CA ILE A 228 -8.71 -2.93 20.16
C ILE A 228 -8.95 -3.79 18.90
N ALA A 229 -9.98 -4.65 18.91
CA ALA A 229 -10.33 -5.47 17.74
C ALA A 229 -10.67 -4.62 16.50
N LEU A 230 -11.47 -3.56 16.66
CA LEU A 230 -11.78 -2.62 15.58
C LEU A 230 -10.52 -1.97 15.02
N THR A 231 -9.58 -1.61 15.89
CA THR A 231 -8.28 -1.02 15.52
C THR A 231 -7.40 -2.02 14.76
N PHE A 232 -7.40 -3.30 15.14
CA PHE A 232 -6.71 -4.34 14.36
C PHE A 232 -7.32 -4.56 12.98
N MET A 233 -8.65 -4.51 12.87
CA MET A 233 -9.36 -4.77 11.62
C MET A 233 -9.27 -3.61 10.62
N HIS A 234 -9.28 -2.36 11.11
CA HIS A 234 -9.38 -1.17 10.25
C HIS A 234 -8.24 -0.16 10.43
N GLY A 235 -7.23 -0.49 11.24
CA GLY A 235 -6.12 0.42 11.55
C GLY A 235 -6.59 1.70 12.24
N TRP A 236 -6.13 2.85 11.76
CA TRP A 236 -6.46 4.15 12.36
C TRP A 236 -7.96 4.49 12.25
N ARG A 237 -8.66 3.96 11.24
CA ARG A 237 -10.10 4.17 11.05
C ARG A 237 -10.92 3.49 12.15
N GLY A 238 -10.47 2.30 12.57
CA GLY A 238 -11.08 1.56 13.68
C GLY A 238 -10.93 2.31 15.00
N ALA A 239 -9.73 2.83 15.27
CA ALA A 239 -9.49 3.69 16.43
C ALA A 239 -10.36 4.96 16.38
N ALA A 240 -10.51 5.59 15.21
CA ALA A 240 -11.33 6.80 15.05
C ALA A 240 -12.81 6.60 15.39
N ILE A 241 -13.35 5.39 15.21
CA ILE A 241 -14.71 5.02 15.60
C ILE A 241 -14.77 4.59 17.07
N ALA A 242 -13.79 3.79 17.50
CA ALA A 242 -13.76 3.21 18.84
C ALA A 242 -13.55 4.26 19.95
N ILE A 243 -12.70 5.27 19.74
CA ILE A 243 -12.39 6.31 20.72
C ILE A 243 -13.66 7.08 21.18
N PRO A 244 -14.52 7.61 20.28
CA PRO A 244 -15.78 8.20 20.70
C PRO A 244 -16.75 7.25 21.37
N LEU A 245 -16.81 5.98 20.91
CA LEU A 245 -17.64 4.95 21.54
C LEU A 245 -17.19 4.59 22.96
N LEU A 246 -15.92 4.83 23.31
CA LEU A 246 -15.41 4.67 24.69
C LEU A 246 -15.65 5.93 25.54
N ASN A 247 -15.32 7.11 25.03
CA ASN A 247 -15.29 8.33 25.83
C ASN A 247 -16.67 8.95 26.06
N LEU A 248 -17.57 8.93 25.06
CA LEU A 248 -18.89 9.56 25.19
C LEU A 248 -19.81 8.87 26.21
N PRO A 249 -19.92 7.52 26.27
CA PRO A 249 -20.76 6.88 27.28
C PRO A 249 -20.24 7.08 28.70
N LEU A 250 -18.91 7.04 28.90
CA LEU A 250 -18.30 7.31 30.19
C LEU A 250 -18.61 8.73 30.66
N HIS A 251 -18.51 9.71 29.77
CA HIS A 251 -18.89 11.10 30.04
C HIS A 251 -20.39 11.25 30.33
N GLY A 252 -21.25 10.58 29.57
CA GLY A 252 -22.69 10.56 29.85
C GLY A 252 -23.06 9.97 31.21
N ALA A 253 -22.23 9.06 31.74
CA ALA A 253 -22.39 8.45 33.06
C ALA A 253 -21.76 9.25 34.20
N THR A 254 -21.03 10.35 33.93
CA THR A 254 -20.44 11.17 34.99
C THR A 254 -21.46 12.20 35.49
N PRO A 255 -21.76 12.23 36.79
CA PRO A 255 -22.75 13.15 37.35
C PRO A 255 -22.30 14.61 37.17
N SER A 256 -23.14 15.43 36.53
CA SER A 256 -22.89 16.86 36.34
C SER A 256 -23.78 17.69 37.27
N THR A 257 -23.20 18.62 38.03
CA THR A 257 -23.95 19.56 38.87
C THR A 257 -24.59 20.70 38.07
N GLY A 258 -24.33 20.79 36.76
CA GLY A 258 -24.89 21.80 35.85
C GLY A 258 -24.34 23.22 36.07
N LEU A 259 -23.43 23.40 37.03
CA LEU A 259 -22.79 24.67 37.36
C LEU A 259 -21.43 24.82 36.64
N PRO A 260 -20.98 26.07 36.34
CA PRO A 260 -19.61 26.33 35.91
C PRO A 260 -18.63 25.74 36.94
N SER A 261 -17.55 25.09 36.50
CA SER A 261 -16.53 24.37 37.30
C SER A 261 -16.92 23.02 37.91
N SER A 262 -18.00 22.39 37.45
CA SER A 262 -18.38 21.04 37.85
C SER A 262 -17.29 20.01 37.53
N PHE A 263 -16.82 19.31 38.56
CA PHE A 263 -15.72 18.34 38.49
C PHE A 263 -15.96 17.18 39.44
N ASP A 264 -15.65 15.97 38.99
CA ASP A 264 -15.82 14.75 39.75
C ASP A 264 -14.49 13.99 39.86
N LEU A 265 -13.90 14.05 41.05
CA LEU A 265 -12.61 13.41 41.34
C LEU A 265 -12.65 11.89 41.12
N GLY A 266 -13.81 11.25 41.36
CA GLY A 266 -13.96 9.79 41.27
C GLY A 266 -13.93 9.25 39.84
N THR A 267 -14.31 10.06 38.85
CA THR A 267 -14.30 9.69 37.42
C THR A 267 -13.11 10.25 36.66
N PHE A 268 -12.44 11.28 37.20
CA PHE A 268 -11.27 11.90 36.60
C PHE A 268 -10.14 10.90 36.30
N ALA A 269 -9.80 10.03 37.27
CA ALA A 269 -8.77 8.99 37.07
C ALA A 269 -9.13 8.00 35.94
N THR A 270 -10.40 7.60 35.86
CA THR A 270 -10.89 6.72 34.79
C THR A 270 -10.83 7.42 33.42
N GLN A 271 -11.15 8.71 33.36
CA GLN A 271 -11.01 9.51 32.13
C GLN A 271 -9.55 9.68 31.70
N GLN A 272 -8.62 9.90 32.65
CA GLN A 272 -7.18 9.94 32.35
C GLN A 272 -6.68 8.63 31.74
N ASN A 273 -7.09 7.49 32.32
CA ASN A 273 -6.77 6.17 31.76
C ASN A 273 -7.34 5.99 30.35
N MET A 274 -8.55 6.49 30.09
CA MET A 274 -9.15 6.47 28.74
C MET A 274 -8.46 7.39 27.75
N ALA A 275 -7.96 8.54 28.19
CA ALA A 275 -7.15 9.43 27.37
C ALA A 275 -5.87 8.73 26.92
N VAL A 276 -5.16 8.06 27.85
CA VAL A 276 -3.97 7.25 27.54
C VAL A 276 -4.32 6.10 26.59
N MET A 277 -5.42 5.38 26.84
CA MET A 277 -5.90 4.31 25.97
C MET A 277 -6.21 4.83 24.56
N SER A 278 -6.84 6.01 24.44
CA SER A 278 -7.19 6.63 23.16
C SER A 278 -5.95 7.00 22.35
N VAL A 279 -4.91 7.53 23.01
CA VAL A 279 -3.61 7.78 22.38
C VAL A 279 -2.97 6.47 21.90
N ALA A 280 -2.96 5.44 22.74
CA ALA A 280 -2.41 4.13 22.42
C ALA A 280 -3.14 3.49 21.24
N LEU A 281 -4.48 3.52 21.21
CA LEU A 281 -5.30 3.00 20.12
C LEU A 281 -5.03 3.73 18.81
N LEU A 282 -4.91 5.05 18.84
CA LEU A 282 -4.64 5.83 17.63
C LEU A 282 -3.22 5.60 17.09
N ALA A 283 -2.23 5.51 17.98
CA ALA A 283 -0.85 5.18 17.64
C ALA A 283 -0.74 3.74 17.08
N LEU A 284 -1.33 2.76 17.77
CA LEU A 284 -1.42 1.38 17.31
C LEU A 284 -2.11 1.29 15.95
N GLY A 285 -3.24 1.98 15.79
CA GLY A 285 -3.98 2.06 14.54
C GLY A 285 -3.13 2.58 13.38
N SER A 286 -2.29 3.61 13.61
CA SER A 286 -1.35 4.08 12.58
C SER A 286 -0.25 3.06 12.25
N SER A 287 0.34 2.40 13.24
CA SER A 287 1.35 1.36 13.01
C SER A 287 0.78 0.21 12.18
N ILE A 288 -0.42 -0.25 12.54
CA ILE A 288 -1.13 -1.31 11.81
C ILE A 288 -1.44 -0.86 10.37
N SER A 289 -1.87 0.39 10.19
CA SER A 289 -2.14 0.95 8.85
C SER A 289 -0.87 1.02 8.01
N TYR A 290 0.28 1.40 8.60
CA TYR A 290 1.58 1.41 7.93
C TYR A 290 1.99 0.02 7.45
N HIS A 291 1.88 -0.99 8.31
CA HIS A 291 2.24 -2.36 7.95
C HIS A 291 1.33 -2.94 6.88
N HIS A 292 0.01 -2.70 6.95
CA HIS A 292 -0.93 -3.12 5.91
C HIS A 292 -0.66 -2.44 4.57
N GLN A 293 -0.43 -1.12 4.58
CA GLN A 293 -0.12 -0.38 3.35
C GLN A 293 1.20 -0.86 2.73
N ARG A 294 2.23 -1.13 3.55
CA ARG A 294 3.52 -1.65 3.09
C ARG A 294 3.42 -3.08 2.55
N ALA A 295 2.60 -3.93 3.16
CA ALA A 295 2.35 -5.29 2.65
C ALA A 295 1.61 -5.24 1.31
N ARG A 296 0.58 -4.40 1.19
CA ARG A 296 -0.18 -4.21 -0.05
C ARG A 296 0.67 -3.62 -1.17
N SER A 297 1.49 -2.61 -0.86
CA SER A 297 2.37 -1.99 -1.87
C SER A 297 3.46 -2.95 -2.35
N ARG A 298 3.99 -3.81 -1.45
CA ARG A 298 4.92 -4.88 -1.84
C ARG A 298 4.27 -5.89 -2.77
N GLY A 299 3.07 -6.37 -2.47
CA GLY A 299 2.35 -7.30 -3.33
C GLY A 299 2.09 -6.70 -4.72
N LEU A 300 1.64 -5.44 -4.79
CA LEU A 300 1.45 -4.74 -6.06
C LEU A 300 2.76 -4.52 -6.82
N ALA A 301 3.84 -4.14 -6.13
CA ALA A 301 5.14 -3.95 -6.74
C ALA A 301 5.74 -5.27 -7.29
N GLU A 302 5.53 -6.38 -6.57
CA GLU A 302 5.94 -7.71 -7.02
C GLU A 302 5.14 -8.13 -8.26
N GLU A 303 3.82 -7.97 -8.25
CA GLU A 303 2.97 -8.26 -9.40
C GLU A 303 3.31 -7.41 -10.63
N THR A 304 3.55 -6.10 -10.45
CA THR A 304 3.93 -5.23 -11.57
C THR A 304 5.31 -5.57 -12.10
N THR A 305 6.28 -5.88 -11.23
CA THR A 305 7.62 -6.31 -11.63
C THR A 305 7.55 -7.61 -12.44
N LEU A 306 6.79 -8.61 -11.97
CA LEU A 306 6.62 -9.87 -12.69
C LEU A 306 5.94 -9.67 -14.05
N ARG A 307 4.93 -8.79 -14.14
CA ARG A 307 4.27 -8.45 -15.41
C ARG A 307 5.23 -7.75 -16.38
N LEU A 308 6.00 -6.77 -15.91
CA LEU A 308 6.99 -6.05 -16.72
C LEU A 308 8.11 -6.96 -17.22
N THR A 309 8.60 -7.88 -16.38
CA THR A 309 9.62 -8.86 -16.79
C THR A 309 9.05 -9.84 -17.83
N ARG A 310 7.81 -10.32 -17.67
CA ARG A 310 7.14 -11.14 -18.70
C ARG A 310 7.01 -10.41 -20.03
N SER A 311 6.51 -9.17 -20.01
CA SER A 311 6.31 -8.40 -21.24
C SER A 311 7.65 -8.06 -21.92
N SER A 312 8.69 -7.77 -21.14
CA SER A 312 10.05 -7.56 -21.65
C SER A 312 10.58 -8.82 -22.35
N HIS A 313 10.45 -10.00 -21.73
CA HIS A 313 10.84 -11.26 -22.34
C HIS A 313 10.07 -11.55 -23.63
N GLN A 314 8.75 -11.40 -23.64
CA GLN A 314 7.93 -11.61 -24.84
C GLN A 314 8.32 -10.64 -25.98
N THR A 315 8.64 -9.39 -25.65
CA THR A 315 9.09 -8.40 -26.64
C THR A 315 10.45 -8.79 -27.22
N SER A 316 11.39 -9.22 -26.38
CA SER A 316 12.70 -9.72 -26.82
C SER A 316 12.58 -10.96 -27.71
N GLU A 317 11.66 -11.89 -27.39
CA GLU A 317 11.40 -13.06 -28.25
C GLU A 317 10.86 -12.67 -29.63
N ARG A 318 9.92 -11.71 -29.68
CA ARG A 318 9.37 -11.21 -30.95
C ARG A 318 10.42 -10.54 -31.81
N GLU A 319 11.30 -9.74 -31.20
CA GLU A 319 12.41 -9.09 -31.89
C GLU A 319 13.40 -10.11 -32.46
N LEU A 320 13.75 -11.15 -31.70
CA LEU A 320 14.63 -12.22 -32.17
C LEU A 320 13.99 -13.05 -33.28
N ARG A 321 12.68 -13.31 -33.20
CA ARG A 321 11.91 -13.92 -34.28
C ARG A 321 11.95 -13.06 -35.55
N GLN A 322 11.70 -11.77 -35.44
CA GLN A 322 11.76 -10.82 -36.58
C GLN A 322 13.15 -10.78 -37.22
N ARG A 323 14.21 -10.74 -36.39
CA ARG A 323 15.61 -10.80 -36.87
C ARG A 323 15.90 -12.11 -37.60
N ALA A 324 15.44 -13.24 -37.08
CA ALA A 324 15.63 -14.54 -37.74
C ALA A 324 14.88 -14.64 -39.07
N THR A 325 13.65 -14.10 -39.15
CA THR A 325 12.93 -14.03 -40.43
C THR A 325 13.63 -13.13 -41.44
N HIS A 326 14.21 -12.01 -40.99
CA HIS A 326 14.98 -11.12 -41.86
C HIS A 326 16.27 -11.79 -42.36
N LEU A 327 17.02 -12.47 -41.47
CA LEU A 327 18.21 -13.25 -41.86
C LEU A 327 17.86 -14.36 -42.86
N LYS A 328 16.73 -15.04 -42.68
CA LYS A 328 16.27 -16.05 -43.62
C LYS A 328 16.03 -15.47 -45.02
N HIS A 329 15.31 -14.35 -45.11
CA HIS A 329 15.06 -13.68 -46.38
C HIS A 329 16.34 -13.15 -47.04
N LEU A 330 17.29 -12.62 -46.25
CA LEU A 330 18.60 -12.24 -46.77
C LEU A 330 19.36 -13.44 -47.35
N GLY A 331 19.33 -14.58 -46.66
CA GLY A 331 19.95 -15.83 -47.15
C GLY A 331 19.31 -16.33 -48.45
N GLU A 332 17.98 -16.32 -48.54
CA GLU A 332 17.23 -16.69 -49.76
C GLU A 332 17.54 -15.75 -50.93
N GLY A 333 17.62 -14.44 -50.68
CA GLY A 333 18.01 -13.45 -51.69
C GLY A 333 19.45 -13.64 -52.18
N MET A 334 20.38 -13.91 -51.25
CA MET A 334 21.77 -14.21 -51.59
C MET A 334 21.87 -15.49 -52.43
N ASP A 335 21.20 -16.57 -52.03
CA ASP A 335 21.15 -17.82 -52.80
C ASP A 335 20.58 -17.62 -54.22
N SER A 336 19.54 -16.80 -54.36
CA SER A 336 18.97 -16.46 -55.68
C SER A 336 19.98 -15.73 -56.56
N SER A 337 20.62 -14.68 -56.04
CA SER A 337 21.63 -13.90 -56.78
C SER A 337 22.85 -14.74 -57.17
N LEU A 338 23.27 -15.65 -56.31
CA LEU A 338 24.37 -16.59 -56.56
C LEU A 338 24.01 -17.58 -57.67
N ASN A 339 22.78 -18.12 -57.65
CA ASN A 339 22.30 -19.00 -58.70
C ASN A 339 22.19 -18.29 -60.06
N GLU A 340 21.75 -17.04 -60.09
CA GLU A 340 21.76 -16.20 -61.30
C GLU A 340 23.18 -16.02 -61.85
N MET A 341 24.15 -15.66 -61.00
CA MET A 341 25.55 -15.53 -61.41
C MET A 341 26.15 -16.85 -61.94
N VAL A 342 25.87 -17.98 -61.27
CA VAL A 342 26.29 -19.31 -61.74
C VAL A 342 25.68 -19.62 -63.11
N SER A 343 24.40 -19.30 -63.31
CA SER A 343 23.71 -19.53 -64.59
C SER A 343 24.30 -18.68 -65.71
N TRP A 344 24.62 -17.41 -65.43
CA TRP A 344 25.25 -16.49 -66.39
C TRP A 344 26.67 -16.93 -66.76
N LEU A 345 27.47 -17.37 -65.79
CA LEU A 345 28.81 -17.91 -66.03
C LEU A 345 28.78 -19.18 -66.90
N ARG A 346 27.77 -20.04 -66.69
CA ARG A 346 27.55 -21.21 -67.56
C ARG A 346 27.18 -20.81 -68.98
N ALA A 347 26.34 -19.78 -69.16
CA ALA A 347 25.96 -19.27 -70.47
C ALA A 347 27.14 -18.65 -71.25
N GLN A 348 28.11 -18.08 -70.55
CA GLN A 348 29.36 -17.53 -71.10
C GLN A 348 30.43 -18.62 -71.41
N GLY A 349 30.17 -19.89 -71.11
CA GLY A 349 31.10 -21.00 -71.36
C GLY A 349 32.13 -21.26 -70.25
N HIS A 350 32.08 -20.53 -69.12
CA HIS A 350 33.02 -20.68 -68.00
C HIS A 350 32.57 -21.75 -66.98
N HIS A 351 32.38 -22.98 -67.43
CA HIS A 351 31.81 -24.06 -66.61
C HIS A 351 32.65 -24.44 -65.37
N ALA A 352 33.97 -24.40 -65.46
CA ALA A 352 34.86 -24.75 -64.35
C ALA A 352 34.73 -23.77 -63.17
N VAL A 353 34.67 -22.47 -63.46
CA VAL A 353 34.51 -21.40 -62.45
C VAL A 353 33.09 -21.42 -61.87
N ALA A 354 32.08 -21.68 -62.70
CA ALA A 354 30.71 -21.81 -62.23
C ALA A 354 30.53 -22.96 -61.22
N ASN A 355 31.18 -24.11 -61.46
CA ASN A 355 31.09 -25.28 -60.58
C ASN A 355 31.86 -25.08 -59.26
N SER A 356 33.04 -24.44 -59.29
CA SER A 356 33.78 -24.14 -58.06
C SER A 356 33.04 -23.11 -57.20
N LEU A 357 32.44 -22.08 -57.82
CA LEU A 357 31.63 -21.08 -57.15
C LEU A 357 30.36 -21.69 -56.56
N GLN A 358 29.67 -22.58 -57.31
CA GLN A 358 28.50 -23.31 -56.79
C GLN A 358 28.85 -24.15 -55.55
N HIS A 359 30.00 -24.85 -55.59
CA HIS A 359 30.44 -25.64 -54.44
C HIS A 359 30.74 -24.75 -53.23
N ALA A 360 31.48 -23.66 -53.40
CA ALA A 360 31.79 -22.72 -52.30
C ALA A 360 30.52 -22.08 -51.71
N CYS A 361 29.58 -21.66 -52.56
CA CYS A 361 28.31 -21.07 -52.15
C CYS A 361 27.46 -22.05 -51.35
N SER A 362 27.38 -23.32 -51.79
CA SER A 362 26.61 -24.35 -51.06
C SER A 362 27.12 -24.57 -49.63
N VAL A 363 28.44 -24.49 -49.41
CA VAL A 363 29.06 -24.60 -48.09
C VAL A 363 28.74 -23.37 -47.24
N HIS A 364 28.91 -22.17 -47.79
CA HIS A 364 28.66 -20.93 -47.05
C HIS A 364 27.17 -20.71 -46.72
N SER A 365 26.25 -21.04 -47.63
CA SER A 365 24.81 -20.95 -47.35
C SER A 365 24.37 -21.97 -46.30
N ARG A 366 24.99 -23.16 -46.26
CA ARG A 366 24.76 -24.12 -45.18
C ARG A 366 25.21 -23.55 -43.83
N LEU A 367 26.45 -23.05 -43.74
CA LEU A 367 26.98 -22.45 -42.52
C LEU A 367 26.16 -21.23 -42.07
N PHE A 368 25.71 -20.39 -43.00
CA PHE A 368 24.86 -19.25 -42.71
C PHE A 368 23.51 -19.68 -42.13
N ARG A 369 22.86 -20.71 -42.70
CA ARG A 369 21.60 -21.26 -42.17
C ARG A 369 21.79 -21.88 -40.80
N GLU A 370 22.89 -22.60 -40.58
CA GLU A 370 23.27 -23.14 -39.27
C GLU A 370 23.41 -22.00 -38.24
N GLN A 371 24.13 -20.92 -38.56
CA GLN A 371 24.28 -19.76 -37.67
C GLN A 371 22.97 -18.98 -37.46
N ALA A 372 22.15 -18.80 -38.50
CA ALA A 372 20.86 -18.13 -38.39
C ALA A 372 19.87 -18.91 -37.50
N SER A 373 19.95 -20.24 -37.52
CA SER A 373 19.12 -21.12 -36.67
C SER A 373 19.43 -20.99 -35.17
N LEU A 374 20.63 -20.51 -34.82
CA LEU A 374 21.04 -20.22 -33.44
C LEU A 374 20.36 -18.95 -32.88
N VAL A 375 19.95 -18.02 -33.75
CA VAL A 375 19.31 -16.76 -33.35
C VAL A 375 17.88 -17.01 -32.87
N TYR A 376 17.13 -17.85 -33.57
CA TYR A 376 15.76 -18.21 -33.18
C TYR A 376 15.40 -19.63 -33.63
N PRO A 377 14.90 -20.50 -32.72
CA PRO A 377 14.54 -21.88 -33.04
C PRO A 377 13.18 -21.94 -33.75
N THR A 378 13.12 -21.58 -35.04
CA THR A 378 11.89 -21.61 -35.85
C THR A 378 11.23 -22.99 -35.87
N GLY A 379 12.02 -24.07 -35.84
CA GLY A 379 11.52 -25.44 -35.76
C GLY A 379 10.79 -25.79 -34.45
N LEU A 380 11.02 -25.04 -33.36
CA LEU A 380 10.32 -25.26 -32.10
C LEU A 380 8.84 -24.91 -32.20
N GLU A 381 8.47 -23.87 -32.94
CA GLU A 381 7.07 -23.51 -33.14
C GLU A 381 6.30 -24.54 -33.98
N GLN A 382 7.00 -25.19 -34.91
CA GLN A 382 6.38 -26.13 -35.87
C GLN A 382 6.30 -27.55 -35.31
N VAL A 383 7.35 -28.00 -34.62
CA VAL A 383 7.54 -29.41 -34.25
C VAL A 383 7.50 -29.61 -32.72
N GLY A 384 7.51 -28.53 -31.95
CA GLY A 384 7.42 -28.54 -30.49
C GLY A 384 8.76 -28.72 -29.78
N LEU A 385 8.78 -28.38 -28.49
CA LEU A 385 9.98 -28.32 -27.65
C LEU A 385 10.85 -29.60 -27.70
N TYR A 386 10.26 -30.79 -27.57
CA TYR A 386 11.05 -32.01 -27.43
C TYR A 386 11.76 -32.43 -28.71
N ILE A 387 11.09 -32.26 -29.85
CA ILE A 387 11.70 -32.57 -31.14
C ILE A 387 12.76 -31.51 -31.47
N ALA A 388 12.51 -30.23 -31.17
CA ALA A 388 13.51 -29.17 -31.31
C ALA A 388 14.78 -29.42 -30.46
N LEU A 389 14.66 -30.04 -29.28
CA LEU A 389 15.81 -30.40 -28.44
C LEU A 389 16.57 -31.65 -28.90
N GLN A 390 15.92 -32.55 -29.64
CA GLN A 390 16.54 -33.80 -30.12
C GLN A 390 17.10 -33.69 -31.54
N ALA A 391 16.49 -32.86 -32.39
CA ALA A 391 16.82 -32.76 -33.82
C ALA A 391 17.18 -31.32 -34.26
N GLY A 392 17.10 -30.33 -33.36
CA GLY A 392 17.50 -28.96 -33.65
C GLY A 392 18.98 -28.69 -33.36
N GLY A 393 19.43 -27.46 -33.67
CA GLY A 393 20.84 -27.06 -33.52
C GLY A 393 21.42 -27.22 -32.11
N ALA A 394 20.58 -27.18 -31.06
CA ALA A 394 21.04 -27.46 -29.70
C ALA A 394 21.60 -28.89 -29.55
N CYS A 395 20.99 -29.89 -30.19
CA CYS A 395 21.46 -31.26 -30.13
C CYS A 395 22.81 -31.44 -30.84
N GLU A 396 23.00 -30.77 -31.97
CA GLU A 396 24.27 -30.81 -32.71
C GLU A 396 25.41 -30.21 -31.88
N ILE A 397 25.18 -29.05 -31.26
CA ILE A 397 26.15 -28.40 -30.36
C ILE A 397 26.47 -29.28 -29.15
N TRP A 398 25.45 -29.92 -28.55
CA TRP A 398 25.69 -30.81 -27.41
C TRP A 398 26.47 -32.05 -27.81
N ASN A 399 26.17 -32.64 -28.97
CA ASN A 399 26.89 -33.80 -29.50
C ASN A 399 28.34 -33.44 -29.82
N SER A 400 28.63 -32.25 -30.35
CA SER A 400 29.99 -31.81 -30.67
C SER A 400 30.87 -31.61 -29.43
N THR A 401 30.28 -31.34 -28.26
CA THR A 401 31.05 -31.25 -27.00
C THR A 401 31.43 -32.62 -26.42
N HIS A 402 30.80 -33.71 -26.87
CA HIS A 402 30.95 -35.08 -26.33
C HIS A 402 30.76 -35.24 -24.81
N ARG A 403 30.29 -34.19 -24.11
CA ARG A 403 30.11 -34.17 -22.66
C ARG A 403 28.65 -34.26 -22.23
N VAL A 404 27.70 -34.03 -23.15
CA VAL A 404 26.27 -34.03 -22.86
C VAL A 404 25.68 -35.39 -23.25
N THR A 405 25.06 -36.07 -22.29
CA THR A 405 24.33 -37.32 -22.56
C THR A 405 22.99 -37.05 -23.24
N PRO A 406 22.46 -37.97 -24.07
CA PRO A 406 21.18 -37.79 -24.75
C PRO A 406 20.05 -37.42 -23.77
N PRO A 407 19.29 -36.35 -24.04
CA PRO A 407 18.30 -35.82 -23.10
C PRO A 407 17.15 -36.82 -22.90
N ARG A 408 16.79 -37.09 -21.66
CA ARG A 408 15.60 -37.92 -21.35
C ARG A 408 14.38 -37.03 -21.21
N LEU A 409 13.49 -37.09 -22.20
CA LEU A 409 12.28 -36.28 -22.29
C LEU A 409 11.05 -37.17 -22.03
N ALA A 410 10.12 -36.69 -21.21
CA ALA A 410 8.91 -37.44 -20.84
C ALA A 410 7.68 -36.52 -20.76
N GLY A 411 6.50 -37.03 -21.13
CA GLY A 411 5.25 -36.27 -21.17
C GLY A 411 5.01 -35.57 -22.51
N ASN A 412 3.95 -34.76 -22.61
CA ASN A 412 3.59 -34.03 -23.81
C ASN A 412 3.79 -32.50 -23.64
N PRO A 413 4.83 -31.90 -24.24
CA PRO A 413 5.09 -30.47 -24.15
C PRO A 413 4.13 -29.63 -25.01
N CYS A 414 3.43 -30.22 -26.00
CA CYS A 414 2.53 -29.51 -26.90
C CYS A 414 1.28 -28.96 -26.18
N LEU A 415 1.02 -29.42 -24.96
CA LEU A 415 -0.05 -28.91 -24.10
C LEU A 415 0.33 -27.58 -23.41
N LEU A 416 1.59 -27.15 -23.55
CA LEU A 416 2.12 -25.89 -23.02
C LEU A 416 2.08 -24.80 -24.10
N THR A 417 1.89 -23.55 -23.71
CA THR A 417 1.99 -22.42 -24.65
C THR A 417 3.36 -22.32 -25.33
N VAL A 418 3.39 -21.78 -26.55
CA VAL A 418 4.64 -21.60 -27.32
C VAL A 418 5.64 -20.71 -26.55
N ASP A 419 5.15 -19.65 -25.90
CA ASP A 419 5.97 -18.77 -25.06
C ASP A 419 6.67 -19.54 -23.92
N LEU A 420 5.92 -20.41 -23.24
CA LEU A 420 6.48 -21.25 -22.19
C LEU A 420 7.49 -22.25 -22.76
N GLN A 421 7.19 -22.87 -23.90
CA GLN A 421 8.12 -23.78 -24.59
C GLN A 421 9.44 -23.09 -24.98
N LEU A 422 9.38 -21.88 -25.54
CA LEU A 422 10.55 -21.06 -25.89
C LEU A 422 11.37 -20.69 -24.65
N ALA A 423 10.69 -20.26 -23.58
CA ALA A 423 11.35 -19.94 -22.31
C ALA A 423 12.10 -21.16 -21.74
N ILE A 424 11.48 -22.35 -21.81
CA ILE A 424 12.10 -23.60 -21.39
C ILE A 424 13.31 -23.93 -22.27
N TYR A 425 13.17 -23.83 -23.60
CA TYR A 425 14.27 -24.08 -24.53
C TYR A 425 15.49 -23.21 -24.22
N ARG A 426 15.29 -21.89 -24.03
CA ARG A 426 16.38 -20.97 -23.68
C ARG A 426 16.99 -21.24 -22.32
N THR A 427 16.15 -21.40 -21.28
CA THR A 427 16.66 -21.70 -19.93
C THR A 427 17.45 -23.00 -19.89
N LEU A 428 17.04 -24.01 -20.66
CA LEU A 428 17.70 -25.30 -20.70
C LEU A 428 19.05 -25.21 -21.42
N ILE A 429 19.11 -24.56 -22.59
CA ILE A 429 20.38 -24.33 -23.29
C ILE A 429 21.35 -23.54 -22.41
N GLU A 430 20.88 -22.45 -21.81
CA GLU A 430 21.69 -21.60 -20.94
C GLU A 430 22.19 -22.35 -19.70
N ALA A 431 21.34 -23.22 -19.10
CA ALA A 431 21.74 -24.07 -17.99
C ALA A 431 22.79 -25.12 -18.39
N VAL A 432 22.68 -25.72 -19.57
CA VAL A 432 23.66 -26.69 -20.08
C VAL A 432 24.97 -25.99 -20.39
N SER A 433 24.95 -24.84 -21.09
CA SER A 433 26.14 -24.04 -21.38
C SER A 433 26.87 -23.63 -20.10
N LEU A 434 26.14 -23.16 -19.08
CA LEU A 434 26.71 -22.77 -17.79
C LEU A 434 27.42 -23.95 -17.09
N LEU A 435 26.85 -25.16 -17.12
CA LEU A 435 27.52 -26.33 -16.56
C LEU A 435 28.72 -26.80 -17.40
N LEU A 436 28.67 -26.63 -18.71
CA LEU A 436 29.80 -26.98 -19.59
C LEU A 436 30.99 -26.03 -19.39
N GLU A 437 30.72 -24.74 -19.17
CA GLU A 437 31.72 -23.70 -18.92
C GLU A 437 32.39 -23.81 -17.55
N LEU A 438 31.61 -24.06 -16.49
CA LEU A 438 32.09 -23.89 -15.11
C LEU A 438 32.42 -25.19 -14.37
N GLU A 439 31.91 -26.32 -14.83
CA GLU A 439 32.10 -27.61 -14.17
C GLU A 439 32.83 -28.59 -15.09
N SER A 440 33.63 -29.47 -14.50
CA SER A 440 34.25 -30.59 -15.20
C SER A 440 33.39 -31.86 -15.02
N GLY A 441 33.15 -32.58 -16.12
CA GLY A 441 32.36 -33.82 -16.10
C GLY A 441 31.29 -33.91 -17.17
N GLN A 442 30.62 -35.06 -17.23
CA GLN A 442 29.50 -35.30 -18.15
C GLN A 442 28.21 -34.69 -17.60
N VAL A 443 27.43 -34.05 -18.47
CA VAL A 443 26.16 -33.40 -18.15
C VAL A 443 24.99 -34.30 -18.57
N ARG A 444 23.97 -34.39 -17.72
CA ARG A 444 22.72 -35.07 -18.02
C ARG A 444 21.53 -34.13 -17.92
N VAL A 445 20.73 -34.16 -18.98
CA VAL A 445 19.47 -33.42 -19.09
C VAL A 445 18.29 -34.38 -18.95
N ARG A 446 17.33 -34.01 -18.11
CA ARG A 446 16.03 -34.67 -18.00
C ARG A 446 14.93 -33.63 -18.02
N ALA A 447 13.90 -33.81 -18.84
CA ALA A 447 12.73 -32.94 -18.83
C ALA A 447 11.46 -33.79 -18.73
N ARG A 448 10.51 -33.35 -17.89
CA ARG A 448 9.21 -33.98 -17.75
C ARG A 448 8.10 -32.93 -17.75
N SER A 449 7.24 -32.97 -18.75
CA SER A 449 6.02 -32.18 -18.82
C SER A 449 4.86 -32.91 -18.16
N GLY A 450 3.92 -32.16 -17.59
CA GLY A 450 2.76 -32.73 -16.95
C GLY A 450 1.82 -31.68 -16.37
N ARG A 451 0.76 -32.18 -15.71
CA ARG A 451 -0.21 -31.37 -14.98
C ARG A 451 -0.11 -31.70 -13.49
N ALA A 452 -0.10 -30.67 -12.66
CA ALA A 452 -0.15 -30.77 -11.21
C ALA A 452 -1.31 -29.89 -10.71
N GLY A 453 -2.44 -30.54 -10.37
CA GLY A 453 -3.67 -29.83 -10.03
C GLY A 453 -4.16 -28.95 -11.18
N ASP A 454 -4.35 -27.66 -10.90
CA ASP A 454 -4.80 -26.68 -11.89
C ASP A 454 -3.67 -25.98 -12.67
N ARG A 455 -2.45 -26.51 -12.57
CA ARG A 455 -1.28 -25.97 -13.27
C ARG A 455 -0.75 -26.99 -14.26
N ARG A 456 -0.46 -26.52 -15.47
CA ARG A 456 0.31 -27.27 -16.47
C ARG A 456 1.73 -26.75 -16.47
N GLY A 457 2.72 -27.62 -16.62
CA GLY A 457 4.10 -27.16 -16.57
C GLY A 457 5.11 -28.23 -16.94
N ILE A 458 6.38 -27.86 -16.79
CA ILE A 458 7.52 -28.72 -17.01
C ILE A 458 8.46 -28.68 -15.82
N VAL A 459 9.10 -29.82 -15.56
CA VAL A 459 10.25 -29.90 -14.66
C VAL A 459 11.45 -30.33 -15.49
N VAL A 460 12.48 -29.50 -15.51
CA VAL A 460 13.77 -29.81 -16.13
C VAL A 460 14.80 -30.01 -15.02
N VAL A 461 15.61 -31.05 -15.14
CA VAL A 461 16.73 -31.32 -14.25
C VAL A 461 17.98 -31.43 -15.11
N VAL A 462 18.90 -30.50 -14.91
CA VAL A 462 20.21 -30.47 -15.56
C VAL A 462 21.25 -30.68 -14.46
N GLY A 463 22.16 -31.63 -14.61
CA GLY A 463 23.18 -31.87 -13.60
C GLY A 463 24.29 -32.77 -14.08
N LEU A 464 25.33 -32.89 -13.26
CA LEU A 464 26.46 -33.78 -13.53
C LEU A 464 26.00 -35.25 -13.45
N LEU A 465 26.59 -36.10 -14.29
CA LEU A 465 26.32 -37.53 -14.30
C LEU A 465 26.82 -38.19 -13.01
N ASP A 466 28.00 -37.75 -12.56
CA ASP A 466 28.58 -38.18 -11.29
C ASP A 466 27.78 -37.57 -10.12
N ARG A 467 27.28 -38.45 -9.25
CA ARG A 467 26.48 -38.07 -8.08
C ARG A 467 27.35 -37.64 -6.90
N SER A 468 28.63 -37.99 -6.90
CA SER A 468 29.58 -37.67 -5.83
C SER A 468 30.09 -36.23 -5.94
N CYS A 469 30.16 -35.68 -7.15
CA CYS A 469 30.53 -34.29 -7.38
C CYS A 469 29.38 -33.35 -7.05
N THR A 470 29.61 -32.31 -6.24
CA THR A 470 28.65 -31.21 -6.05
C THR A 470 28.98 -30.05 -6.95
N LEU A 471 27.96 -29.31 -7.40
CA LEU A 471 28.18 -28.06 -8.12
C LEU A 471 28.94 -27.08 -7.22
N SER A 472 29.89 -26.35 -7.80
CA SER A 472 30.61 -25.31 -7.08
C SER A 472 29.65 -24.19 -6.64
N ALA A 473 30.01 -23.50 -5.55
CA ALA A 473 29.21 -22.38 -5.05
C ALA A 473 29.11 -21.23 -6.09
N GLY A 474 30.17 -21.02 -6.88
CA GLY A 474 30.19 -20.04 -7.98
C GLY A 474 29.20 -20.40 -9.09
N THR A 475 29.18 -21.65 -9.53
CA THR A 475 28.21 -22.15 -10.52
C THR A 475 26.78 -22.01 -10.02
N ALA A 476 26.52 -22.36 -8.76
CA ALA A 476 25.20 -22.22 -8.17
C ALA A 476 24.74 -20.75 -8.10
N HIS A 477 25.64 -19.81 -7.79
CA HIS A 477 25.35 -18.39 -7.76
C HIS A 477 25.04 -17.83 -9.15
N GLN A 478 25.89 -18.13 -10.15
CA GLN A 478 25.67 -17.71 -11.53
C GLN A 478 24.40 -18.32 -12.14
N ALA A 479 24.08 -19.57 -11.79
CA ALA A 479 22.83 -20.20 -12.22
C ALA A 479 21.60 -19.45 -11.66
N VAL A 480 21.65 -19.02 -10.40
CA VAL A 480 20.59 -18.19 -9.80
C VAL A 480 20.52 -16.84 -10.50
N GLU A 481 21.64 -16.15 -10.68
CA GLU A 481 21.68 -14.82 -11.28
C GLU A 481 21.15 -14.82 -12.73
N ARG A 482 21.62 -15.75 -13.57
CA ARG A 482 21.26 -15.78 -15.00
C ARG A 482 19.87 -16.36 -15.26
N LEU A 483 19.46 -17.40 -14.52
CA LEU A 483 18.23 -18.14 -14.84
C LEU A 483 17.00 -17.68 -14.05
N SER A 484 17.18 -17.11 -12.84
CA SER A 484 16.05 -16.81 -11.95
C SER A 484 15.06 -15.79 -12.53
N GLY A 485 15.54 -14.76 -13.24
CA GLY A 485 14.68 -13.72 -13.82
C GLY A 485 13.62 -14.31 -14.76
N ARG A 486 14.05 -15.16 -15.71
CA ARG A 486 13.16 -15.83 -16.65
C ARG A 486 12.25 -16.84 -15.95
N MET A 487 12.75 -17.54 -14.94
CA MET A 487 11.97 -18.50 -14.18
C MET A 487 10.85 -17.85 -13.37
N LEU A 488 11.16 -16.80 -12.61
CA LEU A 488 10.18 -16.05 -11.83
C LEU A 488 9.14 -15.41 -12.74
N ALA A 489 9.56 -14.89 -13.90
CA ALA A 489 8.62 -14.40 -14.91
C ALA A 489 7.57 -15.46 -15.23
N TYR A 490 7.91 -16.71 -15.52
CA TYR A 490 6.91 -17.76 -15.81
C TYR A 490 6.38 -18.49 -14.55
N GLY A 491 6.40 -17.85 -13.38
CA GLY A 491 5.89 -18.43 -12.12
C GLY A 491 6.65 -19.67 -11.65
N GLY A 492 7.84 -19.89 -12.21
CA GLY A 492 8.71 -21.01 -11.94
C GLY A 492 9.66 -20.81 -10.77
N ALA A 493 10.42 -21.86 -10.43
CA ALA A 493 11.44 -21.81 -9.38
C ALA A 493 12.69 -22.62 -9.74
N LEU A 494 13.86 -22.01 -9.58
CA LEU A 494 15.16 -22.66 -9.67
C LEU A 494 15.53 -23.24 -8.30
N ARG A 495 16.01 -24.49 -8.26
CA ARG A 495 16.63 -25.06 -7.07
C ARG A 495 17.94 -25.72 -7.44
N CYS A 496 19.04 -25.26 -6.85
CA CYS A 496 20.34 -25.90 -6.91
C CYS A 496 20.44 -26.90 -5.74
N ARG A 497 20.64 -28.19 -6.02
CA ARG A 497 20.79 -29.20 -4.96
C ARG A 497 21.84 -30.24 -5.33
N GLY A 498 22.96 -30.22 -4.62
CA GLY A 498 24.08 -31.15 -4.84
C GLY A 498 24.66 -30.97 -6.24
N ASN A 499 24.53 -31.99 -7.08
CA ASN A 499 25.12 -32.05 -8.42
C ASN A 499 24.20 -31.55 -9.56
N ARG A 500 23.05 -30.94 -9.24
CA ARG A 500 21.98 -30.66 -10.20
C ARG A 500 21.23 -29.35 -9.95
N LEU A 501 20.82 -28.75 -11.06
CA LEU A 501 19.87 -27.66 -11.19
C LEU A 501 18.50 -28.24 -11.51
N ARG A 502 17.51 -27.95 -10.67
CA ARG A 502 16.10 -28.28 -10.91
C ARG A 502 15.35 -27.01 -11.28
N LEU A 503 14.89 -26.95 -12.51
CA LEU A 503 14.10 -25.89 -13.08
C LEU A 503 12.63 -26.34 -13.12
N VAL A 504 11.72 -25.53 -12.59
CA VAL A 504 10.28 -25.74 -12.72
C VAL A 504 9.68 -24.50 -13.35
N LEU A 505 8.90 -24.65 -14.41
CA LEU A 505 8.10 -23.57 -14.99
C LEU A 505 6.66 -24.06 -15.17
N HIS A 506 5.69 -23.19 -14.95
CA HIS A 506 4.29 -23.56 -15.05
C HIS A 506 3.40 -22.40 -15.50
N GLU A 507 2.27 -22.74 -16.08
CA GLU A 507 1.21 -21.81 -16.46
C GLU A 507 -0.12 -22.26 -15.86
N PRO A 508 -1.06 -21.33 -15.63
CA PRO A 508 -2.42 -21.71 -15.28
C PRO A 508 -2.99 -22.60 -16.38
N ALA A 509 -3.68 -23.68 -16.00
CA ALA A 509 -4.37 -24.54 -16.96
C ALA A 509 -5.55 -23.76 -17.55
N VAL A 510 -5.32 -23.02 -18.63
CA VAL A 510 -6.41 -22.40 -19.38
C VAL A 510 -7.39 -23.50 -19.76
N HIS A 511 -8.64 -23.37 -19.32
CA HIS A 511 -9.75 -24.18 -19.85
C HIS A 511 -9.79 -23.94 -21.35
N ALA A 512 -9.51 -24.97 -22.13
CA ALA A 512 -9.60 -24.92 -23.58
C ALA A 512 -11.06 -24.66 -23.97
N SER A 513 -11.43 -23.39 -24.10
CA SER A 513 -12.64 -22.92 -24.74
C SER A 513 -12.31 -21.61 -25.43
N GLN A 514 -11.62 -21.71 -26.58
CA GLN A 514 -11.65 -20.78 -27.71
C GLN A 514 -10.53 -21.19 -28.70
N ALA A 515 -10.81 -22.25 -29.45
CA ALA A 515 -10.13 -22.58 -30.69
C ALA A 515 -11.18 -23.22 -31.61
N ALA A 516 -12.17 -22.43 -31.98
CA ALA A 516 -13.11 -22.67 -33.07
C ALA A 516 -13.74 -21.32 -33.44
N ALA A 517 -13.00 -20.51 -34.18
CA ALA A 517 -13.49 -19.45 -35.04
C ALA A 517 -12.52 -19.33 -36.21
#